data_AF-A0A2S0NJQ3-F1
#
_entry.id   AF-A0A2S0NJQ3-F1
#
_cell.length_a   1.000
_cell.length_b   1.000
_cell.length_c   1.000
_cell.angle_alpha   90.00
_cell.angle_beta   90.00
_cell.angle_gamma   90.00
#
_symmetry.space_group_name_H-M   'P 1'
#
loop_
_entity.id
_entity.type
_entity.pdbx_description
1 polymer ?
#
loop_
_entity_poly.entity_id
_entity_poly.type
_entity_poly.pdbx_seq_one_letter_code
_entity_poly.pdbx_strand_id
1 'polypeptide(L)'
;MKKWLTIIGSIGLVGVTGATVVGCHQPTKVERLKNEISKAKRLIYDNPNKQGVDELKQVVNMTEILIQTDEMTDDQMDKIGLSLKLAIDLIEGM
;
A
#
# COMPACT_ATOMS: atom_id res chain seq x y z
N MET A 1 -32.53 -4.54 35.60
CA MET A 1 -32.10 -5.73 36.39
C MET A 1 -32.14 -6.96 35.49
N LYS A 2 -31.17 -7.85 35.71
CA LYS A 2 -30.67 -8.92 34.83
C LYS A 2 -31.67 -10.06 34.60
N LYS A 3 -31.54 -10.70 33.43
CA LYS A 3 -31.64 -12.14 33.04
C LYS A 3 -32.06 -12.15 31.56
N TRP A 4 -31.43 -12.87 30.63
CA TRP A 4 -31.28 -14.33 30.51
C TRP A 4 -30.11 -14.61 29.51
N LEU A 5 -29.07 -15.35 29.92
CA LEU A 5 -28.82 -16.76 29.60
C LEU A 5 -28.55 -17.06 28.11
N THR A 6 -27.25 -17.13 27.81
CA THR A 6 -26.52 -18.17 27.06
C THR A 6 -27.27 -18.97 25.97
N ILE A 7 -26.82 -18.82 24.73
CA ILE A 7 -26.75 -19.93 23.76
C ILE A 7 -25.34 -19.92 23.16
N ILE A 8 -24.51 -20.84 23.64
CA ILE A 8 -23.33 -21.34 22.91
C ILE A 8 -23.87 -22.51 22.08
N GLY A 9 -23.66 -22.47 20.77
CA GLY A 9 -24.08 -23.54 19.87
C GLY A 9 -23.57 -23.33 18.45
N SER A 10 -22.34 -23.80 18.22
CA SER A 10 -21.94 -24.59 17.05
C SER A 10 -22.37 -24.12 15.64
N ILE A 11 -21.39 -23.58 14.91
CA ILE A 11 -21.09 -23.79 13.48
C ILE A 11 -22.29 -24.10 12.55
N GLY A 12 -22.61 -23.13 11.67
CA GLY A 12 -23.46 -23.38 10.50
C GLY A 12 -23.83 -22.11 9.73
N LEU A 13 -23.01 -21.79 8.71
CA LEU A 13 -23.30 -21.05 7.47
C LEU A 13 -24.28 -19.84 7.45
N VAL A 14 -23.68 -18.68 7.13
CA VAL A 14 -24.09 -17.69 6.11
C VAL A 14 -25.52 -17.14 6.16
N GLY A 15 -25.62 -15.84 6.48
CA GLY A 15 -26.75 -15.02 6.00
C GLY A 15 -26.96 -13.73 6.79
N VAL A 16 -26.39 -12.63 6.28
CA VAL A 16 -26.93 -11.24 6.27
C VAL A 16 -27.75 -10.81 7.51
N THR A 17 -27.29 -9.87 8.33
CA THR A 17 -27.19 -8.45 7.96
C THR A 17 -26.09 -7.76 8.76
N GLY A 18 -24.84 -7.86 8.27
CA GLY A 18 -23.85 -6.83 8.58
C GLY A 18 -24.29 -5.57 7.85
N ALA A 19 -24.64 -4.53 8.59
CA ALA A 19 -24.63 -3.17 8.06
C ALA A 19 -23.18 -2.81 7.74
N THR A 20 -22.65 -3.37 6.65
CA THR A 20 -21.42 -2.89 6.04
C THR A 20 -21.80 -1.58 5.39
N VAL A 21 -21.71 -0.51 6.17
CA VAL A 21 -21.26 0.76 5.61
C VAL A 21 -20.05 0.41 4.75
N VAL A 22 -20.24 0.38 3.43
CA VAL A 22 -19.15 0.38 2.48
C VAL A 22 -18.55 1.77 2.62
N GLY A 23 -17.72 1.93 3.66
CA GLY A 23 -16.82 3.05 3.72
C GLY A 23 -15.95 2.90 2.48
N CYS A 24 -16.12 3.80 1.51
CA CYS A 24 -15.14 3.95 0.45
C CYS A 24 -13.79 4.18 1.15
N HIS A 25 -13.00 3.12 1.27
CA HIS A 25 -11.67 3.18 1.83
C HIS A 25 -10.83 3.93 0.81
N GLN A 26 -10.85 5.26 0.89
CA GLN A 26 -9.95 6.07 0.11
C GLN A 26 -8.55 5.79 0.64
N PRO A 27 -7.65 5.23 -0.19
CA PRO A 27 -6.33 4.86 0.28
C PRO A 27 -5.61 6.09 0.80
N THR A 28 -5.08 5.97 2.01
CA THR A 28 -4.25 6.99 2.66
C THR A 28 -3.01 7.28 1.81
N LYS A 29 -2.36 8.44 2.02
CA LYS A 29 -1.15 8.80 1.27
C LYS A 29 -0.05 7.74 1.42
N VAL A 30 0.10 7.19 2.62
CA VAL A 30 1.03 6.07 2.91
C VAL A 30 0.66 4.82 2.10
N GLU A 31 -0.62 4.47 1.99
CA GLU A 31 -1.05 3.32 1.19
C GLU A 31 -0.80 3.52 -0.30
N ARG A 32 -1.01 4.73 -0.82
CA ARG A 32 -0.64 5.07 -2.21
C ARG A 32 0.86 4.91 -2.43
N LEU A 33 1.68 5.38 -1.50
CA LEU A 33 3.14 5.28 -1.57
C LEU A 33 3.60 3.81 -1.54
N LYS A 34 3.01 2.98 -0.67
CA LYS A 34 3.26 1.53 -0.61
C LYS A 34 2.86 0.80 -1.91
N ASN A 35 1.78 1.24 -2.56
CA ASN A 35 1.37 0.68 -3.85
C ASN A 35 2.37 1.01 -4.96
N GLU A 36 2.86 2.25 -5.03
CA GLU A 36 3.88 2.63 -6.01
C GLU A 36 5.21 1.90 -5.77
N ILE A 37 5.64 1.74 -4.50
CA ILE A 37 6.80 0.91 -4.15
C ILE A 37 6.62 -0.52 -4.64
N SER A 38 5.43 -1.10 -4.46
CA SER A 38 5.15 -2.47 -4.89
C SER A 38 5.24 -2.63 -6.42
N LYS A 39 4.77 -1.63 -7.17
CA LYS A 39 4.95 -1.58 -8.64
C LYS A 39 6.41 -1.48 -9.03
N ALA A 40 7.16 -0.57 -8.40
CA ALA A 40 8.60 -0.41 -8.65
C ALA A 40 9.37 -1.70 -8.37
N LYS A 41 9.10 -2.38 -7.25
CA LYS A 41 9.71 -3.68 -6.91
C LYS A 41 9.44 -4.75 -7.96
N ARG A 42 8.21 -4.79 -8.49
CA ARG A 42 7.85 -5.71 -9.56
C ARG A 42 8.61 -5.38 -10.85
N LEU A 43 8.68 -4.11 -11.22
CA LEU A 43 9.43 -3.66 -12.40
C LEU A 43 10.92 -4.01 -12.30
N ILE A 44 11.52 -3.81 -11.12
CA ILE A 44 12.90 -4.20 -10.81
C ILE A 44 13.11 -5.71 -10.98
N TYR A 45 12.18 -6.52 -10.45
CA TYR A 45 12.24 -7.98 -10.53
C TYR A 45 12.10 -8.48 -11.97
N ASP A 46 11.18 -7.89 -12.73
CA ASP A 46 10.89 -8.28 -14.11
C ASP A 46 11.96 -7.79 -15.10
N ASN A 47 12.66 -6.68 -14.79
CA ASN A 47 13.61 -6.03 -15.70
C ASN A 47 14.99 -5.75 -15.04
N PRO A 48 15.67 -6.73 -14.44
CA PRO A 48 16.83 -6.48 -13.56
C PRO A 48 18.02 -5.78 -14.22
N ASN A 49 18.12 -5.85 -15.55
CA ASN A 49 19.23 -5.29 -16.35
C ASN A 49 18.84 -4.05 -17.16
N LYS A 50 17.63 -3.52 -16.98
CA LYS A 50 17.19 -2.32 -17.70
C LYS A 50 17.87 -1.08 -17.13
N GLN A 51 18.28 -0.17 -18.01
CA GLN A 51 18.89 1.09 -17.58
C GLN A 51 17.92 1.85 -16.66
N GLY A 52 18.44 2.40 -15.56
CA GLY A 52 17.63 3.10 -14.55
C GLY A 52 17.12 2.21 -13.39
N VAL A 53 17.23 0.88 -13.50
CA VAL A 53 16.69 -0.04 -12.48
C VAL A 53 17.47 -0.03 -11.18
N ASP A 54 18.79 0.19 -11.23
CA ASP A 54 19.59 0.30 -10.01
C ASP A 54 19.31 1.61 -9.27
N GLU A 55 19.05 2.70 -9.98
CA GLU A 55 18.56 3.95 -9.42
C GLU A 55 17.16 3.78 -8.81
N LEU A 56 16.26 3.06 -9.50
CA LEU A 56 14.93 2.76 -8.96
C LEU A 56 15.01 1.92 -7.69
N LYS A 57 15.92 0.94 -7.59
CA LYS A 57 16.17 0.18 -6.35
C LYS A 57 16.56 1.11 -5.19
N GLN A 58 17.44 2.07 -5.43
CA GLN A 58 17.87 3.02 -4.40
C GLN A 58 16.70 3.90 -3.92
N VAL A 59 15.91 4.43 -4.85
CA VAL A 59 14.74 5.27 -4.52
C VAL A 59 13.70 4.48 -3.74
N VAL A 60 13.41 3.24 -4.15
CA VAL A 60 12.52 2.33 -3.42
C VAL A 60 13.01 2.11 -1.99
N ASN A 61 14.28 1.74 -1.83
CA ASN A 61 14.84 1.44 -0.51
C ASN A 61 14.80 2.66 0.42
N MET A 62 15.16 3.85 -0.10
CA MET A 62 15.10 5.09 0.67
C MET A 62 13.67 5.43 1.08
N THR A 63 12.70 5.24 0.18
CA THR A 63 11.28 5.49 0.48
C THR A 63 10.76 4.54 1.54
N GLU A 64 11.14 3.26 1.51
CA GLU A 64 10.74 2.29 2.52
C GLU A 64 11.29 2.64 3.91
N ILE A 65 12.54 3.10 4.00
CA ILE A 65 13.12 3.59 5.25
C ILE A 65 12.31 4.77 5.78
N LEU A 66 12.00 5.76 4.93
CA LEU A 66 11.27 6.95 5.35
C LEU A 66 9.82 6.65 5.79
N ILE A 67 9.16 5.66 5.17
CA ILE A 67 7.84 5.17 5.64
C ILE A 67 7.97 4.49 7.00
N GLN A 68 9.05 3.74 7.24
CA GLN A 68 9.26 3.02 8.50
C GLN A 68 9.59 3.94 9.66
N THR A 69 10.23 5.09 9.42
CA THR A 69 10.54 6.05 10.49
C THR A 69 9.34 6.87 10.94
N ASP A 70 8.24 6.90 10.18
CA ASP A 70 7.04 7.74 10.42
C ASP A 70 7.36 9.24 10.57
N GLU A 71 8.53 9.66 10.10
CA GLU A 71 9.02 11.05 10.19
C GLU A 71 8.62 11.89 8.96
N MET A 72 7.86 11.31 8.04
CA MET A 72 7.47 11.98 6.79
C MET A 72 6.23 12.84 6.96
N THR A 73 6.35 14.10 6.56
CA THR A 73 5.19 14.96 6.34
C THR A 73 4.40 14.52 5.10
N ASP A 74 3.11 14.85 5.08
CA ASP A 74 2.21 14.66 3.93
C ASP A 74 2.78 15.19 2.61
N ASP A 75 3.41 16.36 2.62
CA ASP A 75 4.03 16.96 1.44
C ASP A 75 5.27 16.19 0.97
N GLN A 76 6.04 15.64 1.90
CA GLN A 76 7.19 14.79 1.57
C GLN A 76 6.70 13.46 0.98
N MET A 77 5.61 12.89 1.50
CA MET A 77 5.01 11.67 0.93
C MET A 77 4.54 11.89 -0.51
N ASP A 78 3.85 12.99 -0.79
CA ASP A 78 3.36 13.29 -2.14
C ASP A 78 4.52 13.51 -3.13
N LYS A 79 5.56 14.25 -2.73
CA LYS A 79 6.75 14.48 -3.57
C LYS A 79 7.52 13.21 -3.87
N ILE A 80 7.69 12.33 -2.88
CA ILE A 80 8.35 11.05 -3.09
C ILE A 80 7.49 10.15 -3.96
N GLY A 81 6.17 10.12 -3.75
CA GLY A 81 5.24 9.36 -4.59
C GLY A 81 5.29 9.78 -6.06
N LEU A 82 5.32 11.09 -6.33
CA LEU A 82 5.49 11.63 -7.69
C LEU A 82 6.85 11.23 -8.29
N SER A 83 7.91 11.29 -7.50
CA SER A 83 9.27 10.94 -7.96
C SER A 83 9.37 9.45 -8.31
N LEU A 84 8.77 8.58 -7.47
CA LEU A 84 8.70 7.14 -7.71
C LEU A 84 7.91 6.83 -8.97
N LYS A 85 6.76 7.49 -9.15
CA LYS A 85 5.93 7.33 -10.34
C LYS A 85 6.69 7.73 -11.61
N LEU A 86 7.37 8.88 -11.60
CA LEU A 86 8.17 9.32 -12.75
C LEU A 86 9.32 8.34 -13.05
N ALA A 87 9.98 7.80 -12.02
CA ALA A 87 11.04 6.81 -12.22
C ALA A 87 10.51 5.50 -12.84
N ILE A 88 9.33 5.03 -12.40
CA ILE A 88 8.63 3.90 -13.01
C ILE A 88 8.30 4.20 -14.47
N ASP A 89 7.64 5.34 -14.75
CA ASP A 89 7.21 5.72 -16.09
C ASP A 89 8.40 5.84 -17.06
N LEU A 90 9.55 6.37 -16.60
CA LEU A 90 10.79 6.44 -17.38
C LEU A 90 11.31 5.04 -17.74
N ILE A 91 11.31 4.12 -16.79
CA ILE A 91 11.78 2.75 -17.03
C ILE A 91 10.79 1.99 -17.90
N GLU A 92 9.48 2.17 -17.75
CA GLU A 92 8.48 1.52 -18.61
C GLU A 92 8.49 2.07 -20.05
N GLY A 93 8.78 3.36 -20.23
CA GLY A 93 8.82 4.02 -21.55
C GLY A 93 10.12 3.84 -22.35
N MET A 94 11.19 3.34 -21.73
CA MET A 94 12.47 2.99 -22.38
C MET A 94 12.44 1.61 -23.04
#